data_AF-A0A5W0NPD7-F1
#
_entry.id   AF-A0A5W0NPD7-F1
#
_cell.length_a   1.000
_cell.length_b   1.000
_cell.length_c   1.000
_cell.angle_alpha   90.00
_cell.angle_beta   90.00
_cell.angle_gamma   90.00
#
_symmetry.space_group_name_H-M   'P 1'
#
loop_
_entity.id
_entity.type
_entity.pdbx_description
1 polymer ?
#
loop_
_entity_poly.entity_id
_entity_poly.type
_entity_poly.pdbx_seq_one_letter_code
_entity_poly.pdbx_strand_id
1 'polypeptide(L)'
;MLNIRPFTYFSRTRQSYNLIDKNSASLGTNLAERVNLCSYRNIKEECHEVNINFMLSTQQCDELTKLGCYNSQDVVRDLCNICTSLANKLIIQATAVSHLYKEANIRLAQDIDSYVASRINAVLDDVRNEKQKNIPSKVRAELVRTAMVKGGYEKIVEGKSDEKLLSFARPGLTAEVNTLADQMLPLNARVVNYLNKAIKPSICDQTYDAIVSHPEINQRHLQQERYMAVLDILNIARQQAEDWLEEGRE
;
A
#
# COMPACT_ATOMS: atom_id res chain seq x y z
N MET A 1 15.45 31.61 -21.39
CA MET A 1 14.89 30.34 -21.91
C MET A 1 16.04 29.45 -22.36
N LEU A 2 15.84 28.12 -22.27
CA LEU A 2 16.82 27.02 -22.43
C LEU A 2 17.54 26.67 -21.12
N ASN A 3 17.69 25.42 -20.68
CA ASN A 3 17.33 24.12 -21.24
C ASN A 3 17.32 23.12 -20.08
N ILE A 4 16.16 22.56 -19.71
CA ILE A 4 16.08 21.48 -18.72
C ILE A 4 16.43 20.19 -19.44
N ARG A 5 17.54 19.57 -19.05
CA ARG A 5 17.79 18.14 -19.30
C ARG A 5 17.77 17.43 -17.95
N PRO A 6 16.85 16.49 -17.68
CA PRO A 6 17.03 15.54 -16.61
C PRO A 6 17.60 14.25 -17.20
N PHE A 7 18.92 14.09 -17.12
CA PHE A 7 19.56 12.79 -17.32
C PHE A 7 20.83 12.77 -16.46
N THR A 8 20.85 11.95 -15.41
CA THR A 8 21.60 10.67 -15.40
C THR A 8 21.50 9.98 -14.03
N TYR A 9 20.86 8.81 -14.04
CA TYR A 9 21.34 7.50 -13.58
C TYR A 9 22.44 7.36 -12.50
N PHE A 10 22.21 6.32 -11.67
CA PHE A 10 23.07 5.60 -10.71
C PHE A 10 23.19 6.12 -9.27
N SER A 11 22.61 5.34 -8.35
CA SER A 11 23.46 4.59 -7.42
C SER A 11 22.88 3.20 -7.17
N ARG A 12 23.66 2.17 -7.53
CA ARG A 12 23.60 0.86 -6.88
C ARG A 12 23.75 1.07 -5.38
N THR A 13 22.68 1.02 -4.62
CA THR A 13 22.79 0.76 -3.18
C THR A 13 22.59 -0.74 -2.99
N ARG A 14 23.71 -1.48 -2.97
CA ARG A 14 23.80 -2.74 -2.23
C ARG A 14 23.50 -2.43 -0.77
N GLN A 15 22.23 -2.37 -0.39
CA GLN A 15 21.85 -2.38 1.02
C GLN A 15 21.63 -3.83 1.41
N SER A 16 22.72 -4.50 1.77
CA SER A 16 22.65 -5.62 2.69
C SER A 16 22.22 -5.04 4.04
N TYR A 17 20.94 -5.20 4.39
CA TYR A 17 20.46 -4.84 5.71
C TYR A 17 21.04 -5.82 6.73
N ASN A 18 22.14 -5.44 7.37
CA ASN A 18 22.51 -5.97 8.68
C ASN A 18 21.54 -5.36 9.70
N LEU A 19 20.38 -5.98 9.87
CA LEU A 19 19.56 -5.80 11.07
C LEU A 19 20.31 -6.44 12.24
N ILE A 20 21.37 -5.80 12.71
CA ILE A 20 21.89 -6.07 14.05
C ILE A 20 20.97 -5.30 14.99
N ASP A 21 20.00 -6.04 15.51
CA ASP A 21 19.16 -5.61 16.61
C ASP A 21 20.05 -5.22 17.79
N LYS A 22 20.10 -3.92 18.11
CA LYS A 22 20.88 -3.38 19.25
C LYS A 22 20.31 -3.80 20.61
N ASN A 23 19.25 -4.60 20.65
CA ASN A 23 18.72 -5.22 21.86
C ASN A 23 18.85 -6.76 21.89
N SER A 24 19.64 -7.37 21.01
CA SER A 24 19.90 -8.82 21.05
C SER A 24 20.95 -9.21 22.11
N ALA A 25 20.74 -8.80 23.35
CA ALA A 25 21.37 -9.43 24.50
C ALA A 25 20.51 -10.64 24.92
N SER A 26 21.14 -11.82 24.90
CA SER A 26 20.68 -13.10 25.43
C SER A 26 19.44 -13.74 24.79
N LEU A 27 19.67 -14.52 23.73
CA LEU A 27 19.14 -15.88 23.65
C LEU A 27 20.06 -16.70 22.77
N GLY A 28 21.01 -17.37 23.42
CA GLY A 28 21.86 -18.35 22.78
C GLY A 28 21.03 -19.55 22.38
N THR A 29 20.92 -19.79 21.08
CA THR A 29 21.05 -21.10 20.45
C THR A 29 21.21 -20.88 18.95
N ASN A 30 22.31 -21.41 18.42
CA ASN A 30 22.61 -21.55 17.01
C ASN A 30 21.42 -22.19 16.26
N LEU A 31 20.75 -21.47 15.35
CA LEU A 31 20.10 -22.02 14.14
C LEU A 31 19.30 -21.00 13.29
N ALA A 32 19.43 -19.69 13.47
CA ALA A 32 18.76 -18.74 12.58
C ALA A 32 19.61 -18.51 11.32
N GLU A 33 19.36 -19.35 10.32
CA GLU A 33 19.52 -19.09 8.89
C GLU A 33 19.75 -17.61 8.53
N ARG A 34 21.02 -17.21 8.45
CA ARG A 34 21.47 -16.04 7.69
C ARG A 34 21.39 -16.38 6.20
N VAL A 35 20.20 -16.62 5.69
CA VAL A 35 19.98 -16.85 4.26
C VAL A 35 20.07 -15.50 3.56
N ASN A 36 21.20 -15.29 2.88
CA ASN A 36 21.40 -14.16 1.99
C ASN A 36 20.48 -14.34 0.77
N LEU A 37 19.24 -13.86 0.84
CA LEU A 37 18.23 -14.01 -0.21
C LEU A 37 18.70 -13.46 -1.59
N CYS A 38 19.74 -12.62 -1.62
CA CYS A 38 20.37 -12.17 -2.85
C CYS A 38 21.14 -13.27 -3.60
N SER A 39 21.56 -14.36 -2.96
CA SER A 39 22.35 -15.43 -3.61
C SER A 39 21.52 -16.45 -4.40
N TYR A 40 20.18 -16.38 -4.32
CA TYR A 40 19.28 -17.25 -5.09
C TYR A 40 18.72 -16.58 -6.35
N ARG A 41 19.16 -15.36 -6.68
CA ARG A 41 18.81 -14.72 -7.95
C ARG A 41 19.61 -15.38 -9.08
N ASN A 42 18.92 -16.04 -10.01
CA ASN A 42 19.48 -16.27 -11.34
C ASN A 42 19.84 -14.91 -11.93
N ILE A 43 21.08 -14.74 -12.37
CA ILE A 43 21.64 -13.50 -12.94
C ILE A 43 21.09 -13.28 -14.36
N LYS A 44 19.77 -13.34 -14.54
CA LYS A 44 19.10 -13.17 -15.84
C LYS A 44 17.94 -12.19 -15.85
N GLU A 45 17.47 -11.68 -14.71
CA GLU A 45 16.27 -10.84 -14.65
C GLU A 45 16.58 -9.42 -14.12
N GLU A 46 15.98 -8.44 -14.76
CA GLU A 46 16.02 -7.04 -14.36
C GLU A 46 15.61 -6.92 -12.88
N CYS A 47 16.43 -6.25 -12.07
CA CYS A 47 16.13 -6.07 -10.66
C CYS A 47 15.05 -5.01 -10.51
N HIS A 48 13.78 -5.41 -10.42
CA HIS A 48 12.64 -4.53 -10.20
C HIS A 48 12.48 -4.15 -8.72
N GLU A 49 13.54 -3.59 -8.13
CA GLU A 49 13.45 -3.02 -6.79
C GLU A 49 12.51 -1.81 -6.81
N VAL A 50 11.54 -1.84 -5.90
CA VAL A 50 10.58 -0.78 -5.69
C VAL A 50 11.17 0.25 -4.75
N ASN A 51 10.89 1.53 -5.01
CA ASN A 51 11.22 2.63 -4.10
C ASN A 51 9.97 3.48 -3.86
N ILE A 52 9.43 3.45 -2.65
CA ILE A 52 8.25 4.21 -2.26
C ILE A 52 8.70 5.59 -1.77
N ASN A 53 8.20 6.65 -2.40
CA ASN A 53 8.52 8.02 -2.03
C ASN A 53 7.24 8.85 -1.90
N PHE A 54 7.08 9.50 -0.75
CA PHE A 54 5.97 10.39 -0.49
C PHE A 54 6.47 11.78 -0.11
N MET A 55 5.97 12.78 -0.80
CA MET A 55 6.25 14.18 -0.49
C MET A 55 5.07 14.81 0.22
N LEU A 56 5.34 15.41 1.36
CA LEU A 56 4.35 16.22 2.08
C LEU A 56 4.01 17.47 1.28
N SER A 57 2.72 17.79 1.18
CA SER A 57 2.29 19.11 0.73
C SER A 57 2.60 20.17 1.80
N THR A 58 2.66 21.45 1.40
CA THR A 58 2.83 22.56 2.34
C THR A 58 1.78 22.53 3.45
N GLN A 59 0.52 22.27 3.11
CA GLN A 59 -0.56 22.16 4.08
C GLN A 59 -0.34 21.00 5.07
N GLN A 60 0.13 19.84 4.61
CA GLN A 60 0.42 18.71 5.50
C GLN A 60 1.60 19.00 6.43
N CYS A 61 2.63 19.68 5.94
CA CYS A 61 3.75 20.15 6.76
C CYS A 61 3.28 21.12 7.85
N ASP A 62 2.43 22.08 7.49
CA ASP A 62 1.90 23.08 8.42
C ASP A 62 1.04 22.41 9.52
N GLU A 63 0.14 21.50 9.14
CA GLU A 63 -0.68 20.76 10.10
C GLU A 63 0.18 19.89 11.04
N LEU A 64 1.15 19.16 10.50
CA LEU A 64 2.05 18.36 11.34
C LEU A 64 2.86 19.24 12.31
N THR A 65 3.29 20.43 11.87
CA THR A 65 3.99 21.40 12.73
C THR A 65 3.09 21.90 13.85
N LYS A 66 1.81 22.23 13.56
CA LYS A 66 0.81 22.61 14.58
C LYS A 66 0.55 21.51 15.61
N LEU A 67 0.66 20.24 15.18
CA LEU A 67 0.53 19.06 16.06
C LEU A 67 1.82 18.71 16.82
N GLY A 68 2.89 19.51 16.65
CA GLY A 68 4.16 19.36 17.35
C GLY A 68 5.17 18.43 16.67
N CYS A 69 4.97 18.09 15.39
CA CYS A 69 5.88 17.27 14.58
C CYS A 69 6.77 18.17 13.69
N TYR A 70 7.88 18.65 14.25
CA TYR A 70 8.83 19.52 13.54
C TYR A 70 9.77 18.78 12.58
N ASN A 71 9.90 17.46 12.75
CA ASN A 71 10.70 16.56 11.90
C ASN A 71 9.80 15.73 10.96
N SER A 72 8.69 16.29 10.50
CA SER A 72 7.67 15.61 9.69
C SER A 72 8.22 14.94 8.42
N GLN A 73 9.21 15.56 7.77
CA GLN A 73 9.86 14.99 6.59
C GLN A 73 10.66 13.73 6.92
N ASP A 74 11.37 13.70 8.05
CA ASP A 74 12.11 12.51 8.49
C ASP A 74 11.14 11.37 8.83
N VAL A 75 10.05 11.69 9.52
CA VAL A 75 8.99 10.73 9.87
C VAL A 75 8.39 10.10 8.62
N VAL A 76 8.06 10.91 7.60
CA VAL A 76 7.51 10.42 6.34
C VAL A 76 8.54 9.61 5.55
N ARG A 77 9.80 10.04 5.52
CA ARG A 77 10.89 9.27 4.91
C ARG A 77 11.02 7.89 5.56
N ASP A 78 10.97 7.83 6.89
CA ASP A 78 11.09 6.57 7.62
C ASP A 78 9.88 5.65 7.38
N LEU A 79 8.66 6.20 7.28
CA LEU A 79 7.48 5.46 6.81
C LEU A 79 7.67 4.89 5.40
N CYS A 80 8.15 5.72 4.47
CA CYS A 80 8.46 5.29 3.10
C CYS A 80 9.53 4.19 3.05
N ASN A 81 10.54 4.26 3.92
CA ASN A 81 11.58 3.23 4.05
C ASN A 81 10.99 1.91 4.56
N ILE A 82 10.10 1.95 5.57
CA ILE A 82 9.38 0.76 6.06
C ILE A 82 8.59 0.12 4.92
N CYS A 83 7.79 0.91 4.20
CA CYS A 83 6.99 0.43 3.08
C CYS A 83 7.87 -0.15 1.95
N THR A 84 8.95 0.53 1.60
CA THR A 84 9.93 0.08 0.59
C THR A 84 10.55 -1.26 0.99
N SER A 85 10.97 -1.40 2.24
CA SER A 85 11.55 -2.64 2.75
C SER A 85 10.55 -3.79 2.73
N LEU A 86 9.32 -3.56 3.16
CA LEU A 86 8.28 -4.59 3.18
C LEU A 86 7.85 -5.02 1.77
N ALA A 87 7.65 -4.05 0.86
CA ALA A 87 7.29 -4.33 -0.52
C ALA A 87 8.37 -5.17 -1.21
N ASN A 88 9.64 -4.76 -1.12
CA ASN A 88 10.75 -5.51 -1.71
C ASN A 88 10.90 -6.90 -1.08
N LYS A 89 10.71 -7.04 0.25
CA LYS A 89 10.73 -8.34 0.92
C LYS A 89 9.66 -9.27 0.36
N LEU A 90 8.42 -8.81 0.23
CA LEU A 90 7.31 -9.60 -0.30
C LEU A 90 7.54 -9.98 -1.77
N ILE A 91 7.97 -9.03 -2.60
CA ILE A 91 8.32 -9.27 -4.01
C ILE A 91 9.40 -10.35 -4.10
N ILE A 92 10.51 -10.20 -3.37
CA ILE A 92 11.61 -11.16 -3.38
C ILE A 92 11.13 -12.54 -2.93
N GLN A 93 10.36 -12.63 -1.85
CA GLN A 93 9.86 -13.91 -1.37
C GLN A 93 8.89 -14.56 -2.36
N ALA A 94 8.07 -13.78 -3.05
CA ALA A 94 7.07 -14.27 -3.99
C ALA A 94 7.60 -14.59 -5.40
N THR A 95 8.81 -14.12 -5.73
CA THR A 95 9.48 -14.35 -7.03
C THR A 95 10.64 -15.34 -6.92
N ALA A 96 11.36 -15.37 -5.79
CA ALA A 96 12.50 -16.25 -5.60
C ALA A 96 12.11 -17.73 -5.50
N VAL A 97 12.99 -18.61 -5.98
CA VAL A 97 12.93 -20.05 -5.74
C VAL A 97 13.32 -20.33 -4.28
N SER A 98 12.38 -20.11 -3.37
CA SER A 98 12.56 -20.28 -1.91
C SER A 98 11.42 -21.10 -1.31
N HIS A 99 11.62 -21.66 -0.12
CA HIS A 99 10.57 -22.38 0.61
C HIS A 99 9.38 -21.49 0.97
N LEU A 100 9.62 -20.17 1.12
CA LEU A 100 8.59 -19.17 1.43
C LEU A 100 7.75 -18.76 0.22
N TYR A 101 8.13 -19.18 -0.99
CA TYR A 101 7.46 -18.78 -2.23
C TYR A 101 5.95 -18.99 -2.22
N LYS A 102 5.50 -20.19 -1.81
CA LYS A 102 4.07 -20.50 -1.78
C LYS A 102 3.34 -19.63 -0.77
N GLU A 103 3.90 -19.48 0.42
CA GLU A 103 3.30 -18.70 1.51
C GLU A 103 3.24 -17.21 1.17
N ALA A 104 4.31 -16.65 0.63
CA ALA A 104 4.36 -15.26 0.19
C ALA A 104 3.34 -14.97 -0.92
N ASN A 105 3.16 -15.90 -1.87
CA ASN A 105 2.14 -15.76 -2.91
C ASN A 105 0.72 -15.89 -2.37
N ILE A 106 0.46 -16.77 -1.39
CA ILE A 106 -0.86 -16.85 -0.72
C ILE A 106 -1.17 -15.53 -0.01
N ARG A 107 -0.20 -15.01 0.74
CA ARG A 107 -0.33 -13.74 1.45
C ARG A 107 -0.59 -12.58 0.49
N LEU A 108 0.20 -12.49 -0.59
CA LEU A 108 0.03 -11.44 -1.60
C LEU A 108 -1.33 -11.53 -2.29
N ALA A 109 -1.82 -12.73 -2.60
CA ALA A 109 -3.15 -12.89 -3.18
C ALA A 109 -4.24 -12.37 -2.23
N GLN A 110 -4.18 -12.69 -0.93
CA GLN A 110 -5.11 -12.18 0.07
C GLN A 110 -5.06 -10.65 0.20
N ASP A 111 -3.85 -10.08 0.19
CA ASP A 111 -3.64 -8.64 0.29
C ASP A 111 -4.15 -7.91 -0.95
N ILE A 112 -3.84 -8.41 -2.16
CA ILE A 112 -4.30 -7.83 -3.44
C ILE A 112 -5.83 -7.95 -3.57
N ASP A 113 -6.41 -9.09 -3.19
CA ASP A 113 -7.85 -9.36 -3.28
C ASP A 113 -8.71 -8.46 -2.40
N SER A 114 -8.13 -7.92 -1.32
CA SER A 114 -8.86 -7.17 -0.30
C SER A 114 -8.53 -5.68 -0.27
N TYR A 115 -7.33 -5.28 -0.69
CA TYR A 115 -6.84 -3.91 -0.48
C TYR A 115 -7.71 -2.85 -1.15
N VAL A 116 -7.84 -2.90 -2.48
CA VAL A 116 -8.53 -1.85 -3.25
C VAL A 116 -9.99 -1.74 -2.82
N ALA A 117 -10.67 -2.87 -2.65
CA ALA A 117 -12.07 -2.88 -2.22
C ALA A 117 -12.24 -2.39 -0.77
N SER A 118 -11.31 -2.69 0.13
CA SER A 118 -11.30 -2.12 1.48
C SER A 118 -11.13 -0.59 1.45
N ARG A 119 -10.25 -0.09 0.58
CA ARG A 119 -10.03 1.35 0.39
C ARG A 119 -11.24 2.05 -0.21
N ILE A 120 -11.91 1.44 -1.19
CA ILE A 120 -13.16 1.96 -1.76
C ILE A 120 -14.22 2.06 -0.66
N ASN A 121 -14.41 1.00 0.14
CA ASN A 121 -15.36 1.03 1.26
C ASN A 121 -15.07 2.18 2.23
N ALA A 122 -13.81 2.41 2.58
CA ALA A 122 -13.42 3.54 3.43
C ALA A 122 -13.80 4.90 2.81
N VAL A 123 -13.62 5.08 1.51
CA VAL A 123 -14.05 6.30 0.80
C VAL A 123 -15.57 6.47 0.82
N LEU A 124 -16.33 5.38 0.65
CA LEU A 124 -17.79 5.44 0.74
C LEU A 124 -18.26 5.79 2.15
N ASP A 125 -17.54 5.38 3.20
CA ASP A 125 -17.79 5.81 4.57
C ASP A 125 -17.48 7.30 4.76
N ASP A 126 -16.39 7.80 4.18
CA ASP A 126 -16.06 9.22 4.22
C ASP A 126 -17.15 10.07 3.55
N VAL A 127 -17.61 9.69 2.36
CA VAL A 127 -18.69 10.39 1.63
C VAL A 127 -19.99 10.37 2.42
N ARG A 128 -20.36 9.20 2.99
CA ARG A 128 -21.54 9.06 3.86
C ARG A 128 -21.47 10.02 5.04
N ASN A 129 -20.32 10.11 5.70
CA ASN A 129 -20.12 10.95 6.87
C ASN A 129 -20.13 12.45 6.51
N GLU A 130 -19.50 12.81 5.40
CA GLU A 130 -19.43 14.19 4.90
C GLU A 130 -20.80 14.72 4.47
N LYS A 131 -21.55 13.93 3.69
CA LYS A 131 -22.88 14.31 3.20
C LYS A 131 -23.99 14.06 4.22
N GLN A 132 -23.68 13.41 5.36
CA GLN A 132 -24.63 13.00 6.39
C GLN A 132 -25.83 12.20 5.84
N LYS A 133 -25.60 11.42 4.78
CA LYS A 133 -26.64 10.62 4.08
C LYS A 133 -26.22 9.17 4.01
N ASN A 134 -27.16 8.26 4.23
CA ASN A 134 -26.89 6.83 4.15
C ASN A 134 -26.87 6.33 2.70
N ILE A 135 -25.92 5.46 2.37
CA ILE A 135 -25.87 4.74 1.10
C ILE A 135 -26.36 3.30 1.37
N PRO A 136 -27.46 2.85 0.76
CA PRO A 136 -27.96 1.49 0.94
C PRO A 136 -26.89 0.43 0.61
N SER A 137 -26.87 -0.69 1.34
CA SER A 137 -25.85 -1.73 1.19
C SER A 137 -25.75 -2.28 -0.24
N LYS A 138 -26.89 -2.46 -0.91
CA LYS A 138 -26.94 -2.90 -2.31
C LYS A 138 -26.25 -1.92 -3.25
N VAL A 139 -26.54 -0.63 -3.11
CA VAL A 139 -25.91 0.44 -3.89
C VAL A 139 -24.41 0.51 -3.57
N ARG A 140 -24.05 0.40 -2.28
CA ARG A 140 -22.65 0.41 -1.86
C ARG A 140 -21.85 -0.73 -2.50
N ALA A 141 -22.41 -1.95 -2.52
CA ALA A 141 -21.78 -3.10 -3.16
C ALA A 141 -21.63 -2.92 -4.68
N GLU A 142 -22.62 -2.30 -5.33
CA GLU A 142 -22.57 -1.95 -6.75
C GLU A 142 -21.52 -0.88 -7.06
N LEU A 143 -21.37 0.15 -6.23
CA LEU A 143 -20.32 1.16 -6.34
C LEU A 143 -18.92 0.53 -6.21
N VAL A 144 -18.72 -0.34 -5.22
CA VAL A 144 -17.47 -1.11 -5.06
C VAL A 144 -17.19 -1.93 -6.31
N ARG A 145 -18.18 -2.71 -6.79
CA ARG A 145 -18.03 -3.56 -7.98
C ARG A 145 -17.66 -2.73 -9.20
N THR A 146 -18.37 -1.64 -9.44
CA THR A 146 -18.16 -0.78 -10.61
C THR A 146 -16.77 -0.13 -10.59
N ALA A 147 -16.35 0.40 -9.45
CA ALA A 147 -15.02 1.00 -9.31
C ALA A 147 -13.90 -0.04 -9.51
N MET A 148 -14.04 -1.24 -8.94
CA MET A 148 -13.08 -2.33 -9.12
C MET A 148 -12.98 -2.77 -10.59
N VAL A 149 -14.11 -2.95 -11.28
CA VAL A 149 -14.13 -3.31 -12.71
C VAL A 149 -13.46 -2.23 -13.56
N LYS A 150 -13.80 -0.95 -13.36
CA LYS A 150 -13.16 0.18 -14.06
C LYS A 150 -11.66 0.27 -13.77
N GLY A 151 -11.22 -0.15 -12.59
CA GLY A 151 -9.82 -0.18 -12.17
C GLY A 151 -9.00 -1.35 -12.69
N GLY A 152 -9.61 -2.32 -13.40
CA GLY A 152 -8.96 -3.55 -13.88
C GLY A 152 -9.09 -4.74 -12.91
N TYR A 153 -9.68 -4.57 -11.73
CA TYR A 153 -9.78 -5.63 -10.72
C TYR A 153 -11.03 -6.52 -10.89
N GLU A 154 -11.54 -6.67 -12.11
CA GLU A 154 -12.76 -7.43 -12.43
C GLU A 154 -12.69 -8.87 -11.91
N LYS A 155 -11.60 -9.59 -12.19
CA LYS A 155 -11.40 -10.99 -11.76
C LYS A 155 -11.52 -11.17 -10.24
N ILE A 156 -11.21 -10.12 -9.47
CA ILE A 156 -11.29 -10.15 -8.01
C ILE A 156 -12.74 -10.03 -7.55
N VAL A 157 -13.58 -9.26 -8.24
CA VAL A 157 -14.97 -9.00 -7.84
C VAL A 157 -15.99 -9.90 -8.53
N GLU A 158 -15.59 -10.57 -9.61
CA GLU A 158 -16.42 -11.52 -10.35
C GLU A 158 -16.94 -12.63 -9.42
N GLY A 159 -18.25 -12.88 -9.48
CA GLY A 159 -18.91 -13.91 -8.67
C GLY A 159 -18.96 -13.67 -7.15
N LYS A 160 -18.45 -12.53 -6.64
CA LYS A 160 -18.56 -12.19 -5.20
C LYS A 160 -19.95 -11.64 -4.88
N SER A 161 -20.52 -12.14 -3.78
CA SER A 161 -21.78 -11.62 -3.22
C SER A 161 -21.60 -10.20 -2.69
N ASP A 162 -22.69 -9.44 -2.62
CA ASP A 162 -22.69 -8.08 -2.08
C ASP A 162 -22.12 -8.04 -0.65
N GLU A 163 -22.47 -9.01 0.19
CA GLU A 163 -21.92 -9.14 1.55
C GLU A 163 -20.40 -9.27 1.56
N LYS A 164 -19.82 -10.10 0.67
CA LYS A 164 -18.37 -10.25 0.54
C LYS A 164 -17.71 -8.97 0.05
N LEU A 165 -18.37 -8.21 -0.84
CA LEU A 165 -17.85 -6.94 -1.33
C LEU A 165 -17.78 -5.84 -0.25
N LEU A 166 -18.62 -5.96 0.78
CA LEU A 166 -18.68 -5.01 1.90
C LEU A 166 -17.87 -5.46 3.12
N SER A 167 -17.41 -6.71 3.16
CA SER A 167 -16.73 -7.32 4.31
C SER A 167 -15.28 -7.73 4.03
N PHE A 168 -14.61 -7.06 3.09
CA PHE A 168 -13.20 -7.30 2.82
C PHE A 168 -12.35 -7.07 4.08
N ALA A 169 -11.52 -8.07 4.39
CA ALA A 169 -10.61 -8.01 5.52
C ALA A 169 -9.62 -6.85 5.36
N ARG A 170 -9.13 -6.34 6.49
CA ARG A 170 -8.00 -5.40 6.47
C ARG A 170 -6.77 -6.12 5.92
N PRO A 171 -6.11 -5.57 4.90
CA PRO A 171 -4.92 -6.18 4.31
C PRO A 171 -3.78 -6.32 5.33
N GLY A 172 -3.11 -7.46 5.32
CA GLY A 172 -2.04 -7.84 6.24
C GLY A 172 -0.82 -6.93 6.13
N LEU A 173 -0.39 -6.58 4.92
CA LEU A 173 0.70 -5.60 4.73
C LEU A 173 0.38 -4.23 5.36
N THR A 174 -0.86 -3.74 5.25
CA THR A 174 -1.27 -2.49 5.91
C THR A 174 -1.17 -2.59 7.44
N ALA A 175 -1.51 -3.75 8.02
CA ALA A 175 -1.36 -3.98 9.45
C ALA A 175 0.13 -4.05 9.88
N GLU A 176 0.98 -4.67 9.06
CA GLU A 176 2.43 -4.76 9.31
C GLU A 176 3.10 -3.39 9.23
N VAL A 177 2.77 -2.57 8.21
CA VAL A 177 3.24 -1.18 8.08
C VAL A 177 2.87 -0.37 9.31
N ASN A 178 1.62 -0.45 9.76
CA ASN A 178 1.16 0.28 10.95
C ASN A 178 1.89 -0.17 12.22
N THR A 179 2.05 -1.47 12.40
CA THR A 179 2.74 -2.03 13.58
C THR A 179 4.20 -1.57 13.63
N LEU A 180 4.92 -1.63 12.52
CA LEU A 180 6.32 -1.19 12.46
C LEU A 180 6.44 0.32 12.62
N ALA A 181 5.56 1.09 11.99
CA ALA A 181 5.51 2.55 12.14
C ALA A 181 5.32 2.96 13.60
N ASP A 182 4.38 2.33 14.29
CA ASP A 182 4.05 2.66 15.68
C ASP A 182 5.16 2.21 16.66
N GLN A 183 5.95 1.20 16.30
CA GLN A 183 7.13 0.76 17.06
C GLN A 183 8.37 1.63 16.82
N MET A 184 8.59 2.07 15.57
CA MET A 184 9.83 2.76 15.17
C MET A 184 9.75 4.27 15.30
N LEU A 185 8.56 4.85 15.28
CA LEU A 185 8.36 6.30 15.26
C LEU A 185 7.81 6.77 16.62
N PRO A 186 8.64 7.38 17.48
CA PRO A 186 8.19 7.89 18.78
C PRO A 186 7.39 9.18 18.56
N LEU A 187 6.09 9.04 18.28
CA LEU A 187 5.19 10.14 17.96
C LEU A 187 4.10 10.29 19.01
N ASN A 188 3.68 11.54 19.24
CA ASN A 188 2.54 11.80 20.10
C ASN A 188 1.23 11.34 19.44
N ALA A 189 0.21 11.05 20.24
CA ALA A 189 -1.06 10.50 19.75
C ALA A 189 -1.76 11.41 18.71
N ARG A 190 -1.60 12.74 18.80
CA ARG A 190 -2.23 13.66 17.83
C ARG A 190 -1.59 13.53 16.45
N VAL A 191 -0.26 13.44 16.41
CA VAL A 191 0.50 13.21 15.17
C VAL A 191 0.18 11.83 14.60
N VAL A 192 0.17 10.78 15.42
CA VAL A 192 -0.20 9.42 14.99
C VAL A 192 -1.60 9.41 14.36
N ASN A 193 -2.59 10.05 14.99
CA ASN A 193 -3.95 10.13 14.47
C ASN A 193 -4.00 10.86 13.12
N TYR A 194 -3.26 11.96 12.96
CA TYR A 194 -3.18 12.68 11.69
C TYR A 194 -2.53 11.82 10.60
N LEU A 195 -1.39 11.17 10.90
CA LEU A 195 -0.70 10.28 9.95
C LEU A 195 -1.60 9.12 9.51
N ASN A 196 -2.28 8.46 10.45
CA ASN A 196 -3.19 7.35 10.17
C ASN A 196 -4.35 7.76 9.26
N LYS A 197 -4.82 9.01 9.37
CA LYS A 197 -5.94 9.52 8.56
C LYS A 197 -5.50 10.08 7.21
N ALA A 198 -4.45 10.88 7.17
CA ALA A 198 -4.15 11.75 6.04
C ALA A 198 -2.92 11.33 5.21
N ILE A 199 -2.02 10.48 5.76
CA ILE A 199 -0.72 10.21 5.14
C ILE A 199 -0.50 8.73 4.89
N LYS A 200 -0.59 7.89 5.94
CA LYS A 200 -0.36 6.44 5.85
C LYS A 200 -1.23 5.79 4.75
N PRO A 201 -2.52 6.12 4.58
CA PRO A 201 -3.32 5.54 3.50
C PRO A 201 -2.71 5.77 2.12
N SER A 202 -2.24 6.99 1.82
CA SER A 202 -1.63 7.30 0.53
C SER A 202 -0.28 6.62 0.31
N ILE A 203 0.54 6.49 1.37
CA ILE A 203 1.80 5.73 1.29
C ILE A 203 1.49 4.24 1.05
N CYS A 204 0.50 3.67 1.74
CA CYS A 204 0.04 2.31 1.49
C CYS A 204 -0.48 2.16 0.05
N ASP A 205 -1.28 3.10 -0.46
CA ASP A 205 -1.81 3.08 -1.82
C ASP A 205 -0.64 2.95 -2.83
N GLN A 206 0.40 3.79 -2.70
CA GLN A 206 1.62 3.70 -3.52
C GLN A 206 2.40 2.38 -3.33
N THR A 207 2.40 1.84 -2.11
CA THR A 207 3.08 0.57 -1.81
C THR A 207 2.42 -0.58 -2.55
N TYR A 208 1.09 -0.63 -2.52
CA TYR A 208 0.32 -1.64 -3.25
C TYR A 208 0.44 -1.46 -4.76
N ASP A 209 0.30 -0.23 -5.26
CA ASP A 209 0.49 0.09 -6.68
C ASP A 209 1.85 -0.42 -7.18
N ALA A 210 2.92 -0.21 -6.41
CA ALA A 210 4.25 -0.65 -6.80
C ALA A 210 4.41 -2.19 -6.77
N ILE A 211 3.79 -2.88 -5.80
CA ILE A 211 3.78 -4.36 -5.74
C ILE A 211 3.03 -4.93 -6.95
N VAL A 212 1.83 -4.42 -7.27
CA VAL A 212 1.02 -4.94 -8.38
C VAL A 212 1.57 -4.54 -9.76
N SER A 213 2.41 -3.50 -9.81
CA SER A 213 3.13 -3.11 -11.03
C SER A 213 4.35 -3.98 -11.30
N HIS A 214 4.80 -4.80 -10.34
CA HIS A 214 5.91 -5.72 -10.57
C HIS A 214 5.50 -6.80 -11.60
N PRO A 215 6.24 -6.98 -12.72
CA PRO A 215 5.79 -7.82 -13.84
C PRO A 215 5.41 -9.25 -13.44
N GLU A 216 6.25 -9.92 -12.64
CA GLU A 216 5.97 -11.29 -12.19
C GLU A 216 4.77 -11.40 -11.23
N ILE A 217 4.60 -10.42 -10.34
CA ILE A 217 3.47 -10.40 -9.40
C ILE A 217 2.19 -10.14 -10.18
N ASN A 218 2.22 -9.16 -11.09
CA ASN A 218 1.12 -8.83 -11.97
C ASN A 218 0.69 -10.05 -12.80
N GLN A 219 1.64 -10.66 -13.51
CA GLN A 219 1.36 -11.81 -14.38
C GLN A 219 0.72 -12.96 -13.61
N ARG A 220 1.15 -13.20 -12.35
CA ARG A 220 0.60 -14.28 -11.53
C ARG A 220 -0.78 -13.97 -10.97
N HIS A 221 -0.92 -12.86 -10.26
CA HIS A 221 -2.07 -12.61 -9.38
C HIS A 221 -3.22 -11.89 -10.09
N LEU A 222 -2.88 -11.20 -11.16
CA LEU A 222 -3.73 -10.20 -11.77
C LEU A 222 -4.01 -10.56 -13.24
N GLN A 223 -2.98 -11.03 -13.98
CA GLN A 223 -3.08 -11.53 -15.35
C GLN A 223 -3.71 -10.51 -16.32
N GLN A 224 -3.37 -9.23 -16.19
CA GLN A 224 -3.78 -8.18 -17.13
C GLN A 224 -2.67 -7.16 -17.37
N GLU A 225 -2.67 -6.55 -18.55
CA GLU A 225 -1.58 -5.65 -18.96
C GLU A 225 -1.60 -4.29 -18.25
N ARG A 226 -2.74 -3.81 -17.76
CA ARG A 226 -2.88 -2.46 -17.17
C ARG A 226 -3.87 -2.43 -16.02
N TYR A 227 -3.42 -1.91 -14.89
CA TYR A 227 -4.25 -1.57 -13.73
C TYR A 227 -4.23 -0.07 -13.53
N MET A 228 -5.35 0.45 -13.04
CA MET A 228 -5.45 1.84 -12.63
C MET A 228 -4.83 2.00 -11.24
N ALA A 229 -4.13 3.11 -11.01
CA ALA A 229 -3.59 3.42 -9.68
C ALA A 229 -4.73 3.50 -8.65
N VAL A 230 -4.48 3.06 -7.41
CA VAL A 230 -5.50 3.04 -6.36
C VAL A 230 -6.17 4.41 -6.22
N LEU A 231 -5.39 5.50 -6.24
CA LEU A 231 -5.92 6.86 -6.11
C LEU A 231 -7.02 7.19 -7.14
N ASP A 232 -6.83 6.82 -8.40
CA ASP A 232 -7.79 7.10 -9.47
C ASP A 232 -9.07 6.28 -9.28
N ILE A 233 -8.95 5.02 -8.83
CA ILE A 233 -10.09 4.17 -8.48
C ILE A 233 -10.88 4.78 -7.33
N LEU A 234 -10.19 5.31 -6.31
CA LEU A 234 -10.83 5.98 -5.18
C LEU A 234 -11.56 7.26 -5.60
N ASN A 235 -10.99 8.02 -6.54
CA ASN A 235 -11.65 9.20 -7.11
C ASN A 235 -12.91 8.83 -7.88
N ILE A 236 -12.88 7.76 -8.69
CA ILE A 236 -14.06 7.23 -9.38
C ILE A 236 -15.13 6.84 -8.36
N ALA A 237 -14.77 6.07 -7.33
CA ALA A 237 -15.73 5.62 -6.32
C ALA A 237 -16.35 6.79 -5.56
N ARG A 238 -15.56 7.81 -5.21
CA ARG A 238 -16.04 9.03 -4.57
C ARG A 238 -17.03 9.76 -5.47
N GLN A 239 -16.65 10.04 -6.72
CA GLN A 239 -17.50 10.77 -7.66
C GLN A 239 -18.84 10.04 -7.86
N GLN A 240 -18.80 8.72 -8.09
CA GLN A 240 -20.01 7.92 -8.27
C GLN A 240 -20.92 7.92 -7.04
N ALA A 241 -20.35 7.92 -5.84
CA ALA A 241 -21.12 8.01 -4.60
C ALA A 241 -21.75 9.39 -4.41
N GLU A 242 -21.01 10.45 -4.74
CA GLU A 242 -21.50 11.83 -4.67
C GLU A 242 -22.62 12.08 -5.69
N ASP A 243 -22.43 11.66 -6.95
CA ASP A 243 -23.43 11.75 -8.02
C ASP A 243 -24.73 11.04 -7.60
N TRP A 244 -24.64 9.81 -7.09
CA TRP A 244 -25.82 9.05 -6.63
C TRP A 244 -26.58 9.76 -5.50
N LEU A 245 -25.86 10.42 -4.58
CA LEU A 245 -26.47 11.16 -3.47
C LEU A 245 -27.09 12.51 -3.88
N GLU A 246 -26.71 13.02 -5.05
CA GLU A 246 -27.20 14.25 -5.65
C GLU A 246 -28.38 13.98 -6.59
N GLU A 247 -28.31 12.95 -7.43
CA GLU A 247 -29.40 12.50 -8.30
C GLU A 247 -30.63 12.00 -7.50
N GLY A 248 -30.42 11.40 -6.32
CA GLY A 248 -31.52 11.06 -5.40
C GLY A 248 -32.23 12.24 -4.73
N ARG A 249 -32.03 13.48 -5.23
CA ARG A 249 -32.73 14.70 -4.79
C ARG A 249 -33.86 15.14 -5.74
N GLU A 250 -33.99 14.52 -6.90
CA GLU A 250 -35.16 14.69 -7.78
C GLU A 250 -36.30 13.74 -7.41
#